data_AF-A0A117S9A0-F1
#
_entry.id   AF-A0A117S9A0-F1
#
_cell.length_a   1.000
_cell.length_b   1.000
_cell.length_c   1.000
_cell.angle_alpha   90.00
_cell.angle_beta   90.00
_cell.angle_gamma   90.00
#
_symmetry.space_group_name_H-M   'P 1'
#
loop_
_entity.id
_entity.type
_entity.pdbx_description
1 polymer ?
#
loop_
_entity_poly.entity_id
_entity_poly.type
_entity_poly.pdbx_seq_one_letter_code
_entity_poly.pdbx_strand_id
1 'polypeptide(L)'
;MGYRGGDLDLRTPQSRSAGERGSFEPPLNGPRDFDDGFASEGRSAIFVDETLLACCNHAYDMALAHRAGEVRIEHLLYALTRIDDAAEVLEKHGVRDASLRREAGAYIASEIPIAPTNGQATPRRSQSLEQALRQAAKQASARNRPASVSDLLTVFTDFMPELPGLQLLHRNVPRLAGDKPGKLHYQPAADAYMPMAQPIDAPRRPMRPLYYDDYAMAEAQNYRHPAMQNHTDMVQNSRLAALEQIVMALREDTGRFADDFAGRFVSLENSFSGGRGDDGQALRQTSERLSGIERSLIGKLEELALQASVLAERLQSMEGRLQSANASGVDLTPINDRLDQLETLILEKTSAPEIDMTPFDGRLNDIETAVLSVPDSRPAVEAVSVRIDKLEQAFSGRFAGLHQAQSADRERVLQETEKLKSSVSAISTSVQERVAAVAQLAQSMDAGRADLAQRLEAVETMTIRHVQEAAEGREASLRQLGEVHEAIGKLNANQHTLAGAIDQWRGESVSDMNIIATRLTQLDIDNDAPLERLELISQRMDGMYRATVERYHRRNRFWYWLFGTDDWIGSSWPSQAAKVEEELRAFSAAKPTA
;
A
#
# COMPACT_ATOMS: atom_id res chain seq x y z
N MET A 1 13.00 29.12 4.19
CA MET A 1 13.17 28.27 2.98
C MET A 1 12.12 28.69 1.97
N GLY A 2 12.42 28.69 0.67
CA GLY A 2 11.42 28.89 -0.38
C GLY A 2 10.92 27.56 -0.96
N TYR A 3 9.82 27.58 -1.70
CA TYR A 3 9.37 26.41 -2.47
C TYR A 3 10.33 26.15 -3.65
N ARG A 4 10.63 24.87 -3.90
CA ARG A 4 11.57 24.45 -4.96
C ARG A 4 10.96 24.40 -6.35
N GLY A 5 9.65 24.17 -6.46
CA GLY A 5 8.94 24.25 -7.74
C GLY A 5 8.78 25.71 -8.16
N GLY A 6 9.14 26.05 -9.40
CA GLY A 6 9.06 27.42 -9.90
C GLY A 6 7.64 27.92 -10.19
N ASP A 7 6.62 27.14 -9.84
CA ASP A 7 5.25 27.28 -10.32
C ASP A 7 4.22 27.54 -9.21
N LEU A 8 4.54 27.32 -7.93
CA LEU A 8 3.79 27.83 -6.77
C LEU A 8 4.58 28.93 -6.05
N ASP A 9 3.91 30.04 -5.73
CA ASP A 9 4.46 31.03 -4.80
C ASP A 9 4.00 30.67 -3.36
N LEU A 10 4.70 29.73 -2.71
CA LEU A 10 4.46 29.39 -1.30
C LEU A 10 5.34 30.25 -0.39
N ARG A 11 4.72 30.98 0.54
CA ARG A 11 5.40 31.88 1.48
C ARG A 11 5.17 31.48 2.92
N THR A 12 6.19 31.62 3.75
CA THR A 12 6.06 31.45 5.21
C THR A 12 5.96 32.81 5.89
N PRO A 13 5.44 32.89 7.13
CA PRO A 13 5.36 34.16 7.86
C PRO A 13 6.73 34.85 8.04
N GLN A 14 7.81 34.07 8.09
CA GLN A 14 9.18 34.57 8.23
C GLN A 14 9.74 35.19 6.93
N SER A 15 9.23 34.82 5.75
CA SER A 15 9.66 35.41 4.47
C SER A 15 9.06 36.80 4.20
N ARG A 16 8.29 37.35 5.17
CA ARG A 16 7.67 38.68 5.09
C ARG A 16 8.74 39.76 5.25
N SER A 17 9.05 40.47 4.16
CA SER A 17 9.90 41.65 4.20
C SER A 17 9.26 42.75 5.07
N ALA A 18 10.10 43.53 5.75
CA ALA A 18 9.69 44.47 6.80
C ALA A 18 8.69 45.57 6.37
N GLY A 19 8.40 45.72 5.07
CA GLY A 19 7.42 46.67 4.54
C GLY A 19 5.96 46.20 4.56
N GLU A 20 5.68 44.90 4.73
CA GLU A 20 4.32 44.34 4.68
C GLU A 20 3.72 44.11 6.08
N ARG A 21 4.26 44.68 7.17
CA ARG A 21 3.79 44.44 8.55
C ARG A 21 2.57 45.28 8.94
N GLY A 22 1.48 45.17 8.20
CA GLY A 22 0.15 45.67 8.58
C GLY A 22 -0.89 44.58 8.35
N SER A 23 -1.78 44.38 9.33
CA SER A 23 -3.04 43.61 9.29
C SER A 23 -3.11 42.30 8.48
N PHE A 24 -3.55 41.23 9.14
CA PHE A 24 -4.17 40.08 8.46
C PHE A 24 -5.57 40.54 8.00
N GLU A 25 -5.61 41.44 7.01
CA GLU A 25 -6.86 41.99 6.47
C GLU A 25 -7.28 41.13 5.28
N PRO A 26 -8.41 40.41 5.32
CA PRO A 26 -9.05 40.00 4.09
C PRO A 26 -9.45 41.27 3.31
N PRO A 27 -9.50 41.26 1.97
CA PRO A 27 -9.91 42.43 1.22
C PRO A 27 -11.38 42.74 1.55
N LEU A 28 -11.60 43.67 2.48
CA LEU A 28 -12.89 44.22 2.83
C LEU A 28 -13.11 45.47 1.99
N ASN A 29 -13.93 45.31 0.95
CA ASN A 29 -14.69 46.36 0.25
C ASN A 29 -13.97 47.71 0.04
N GLY A 30 -13.23 47.81 -1.07
CA GLY A 30 -12.97 49.06 -1.80
C GLY A 30 -13.51 48.93 -3.24
N PRO A 31 -14.02 50.01 -3.85
CA PRO A 31 -14.84 49.95 -5.05
C PRO A 31 -14.04 49.50 -6.28
N ARG A 32 -14.69 48.65 -7.07
CA ARG A 32 -14.32 48.20 -8.43
C ARG A 32 -13.60 49.27 -9.26
N ASP A 33 -12.33 49.02 -9.55
CA ASP A 33 -11.79 49.30 -10.88
C ASP A 33 -11.88 48.01 -11.69
N PHE A 34 -12.95 47.95 -12.47
CA PHE A 34 -13.05 47.10 -13.65
C PHE A 34 -12.07 47.63 -14.69
N ASP A 35 -10.87 47.06 -14.78
CA ASP A 35 -10.25 46.78 -16.07
C ASP A 35 -9.07 45.81 -15.91
N ASP A 36 -8.92 44.93 -16.90
CA ASP A 36 -7.87 43.92 -17.09
C ASP A 36 -7.99 42.55 -16.39
N GLY A 37 -8.98 41.77 -16.86
CA GLY A 37 -8.68 40.57 -17.66
C GLY A 37 -8.13 39.31 -16.99
N PHE A 38 -9.02 38.45 -16.48
CA PHE A 38 -9.12 36.98 -16.66
C PHE A 38 -7.86 36.05 -16.69
N ALA A 39 -6.65 36.49 -16.32
CA ALA A 39 -5.42 35.69 -16.39
C ALA A 39 -4.63 35.58 -15.07
N SER A 40 -5.14 36.11 -13.95
CA SER A 40 -4.37 36.27 -12.70
C SER A 40 -4.90 35.49 -11.47
N GLU A 41 -5.85 34.55 -11.61
CA GLU A 41 -6.28 33.72 -10.46
C GLU A 41 -5.24 32.67 -10.04
N GLY A 42 -4.29 32.32 -10.92
CA GLY A 42 -3.31 31.25 -10.69
C GLY A 42 -1.98 31.65 -10.03
N ARG A 43 -1.76 32.93 -9.72
CA ARG A 43 -0.44 33.46 -9.27
C ARG A 43 -0.44 34.18 -7.92
N SER A 44 -1.56 34.21 -7.19
CA SER A 44 -1.55 34.77 -5.83
C SER A 44 -0.74 33.88 -4.88
N ALA A 45 0.07 34.53 -4.05
CA ALA A 45 0.91 33.87 -3.05
C ALA A 45 0.06 33.08 -2.04
N ILE A 46 0.49 31.87 -1.72
CA ILE A 46 -0.16 30.98 -0.77
C ILE A 46 0.66 30.98 0.52
N PHE A 47 0.05 31.41 1.62
CA PHE A 47 0.71 31.44 2.92
C PHE A 47 0.57 30.08 3.62
N VAL A 48 1.71 29.42 3.84
CA VAL A 48 1.82 28.10 4.46
C VAL A 48 2.76 28.15 5.67
N ASP A 49 2.58 27.25 6.62
CA ASP A 49 3.53 27.07 7.71
C ASP A 49 4.82 26.36 7.23
N GLU A 50 5.82 26.30 8.11
CA GLU A 50 7.13 25.73 7.76
C GLU A 50 7.05 24.22 7.52
N THR A 51 6.22 23.50 8.29
CA THR A 51 6.02 22.06 8.17
C THR A 51 5.37 21.69 6.83
N LEU A 52 4.30 22.39 6.44
CA LEU A 52 3.62 22.18 5.17
C LEU A 52 4.53 22.55 3.99
N LEU A 53 5.31 23.64 4.10
CA LEU A 53 6.31 23.97 3.08
C LEU A 53 7.37 22.88 2.94
N ALA A 54 7.87 22.33 4.05
CA ALA A 54 8.81 21.21 4.03
C ALA A 54 8.20 19.97 3.34
N CYS A 55 6.91 19.68 3.59
CA CYS A 55 6.17 18.61 2.91
C CYS A 55 6.06 18.86 1.41
N CYS A 56 5.73 20.08 0.98
CA CYS A 56 5.68 20.43 -0.44
C CYS A 56 7.05 20.29 -1.13
N ASN A 57 8.13 20.67 -0.46
CA ASN A 57 9.48 20.49 -0.99
C ASN A 57 9.88 19.01 -1.09
N HIS A 58 9.53 18.20 -0.09
CA HIS A 58 9.79 16.76 -0.13
C HIS A 58 8.97 16.06 -1.22
N ALA A 59 7.71 16.47 -1.42
CA ALA A 59 6.86 15.97 -2.50
C ALA A 59 7.46 16.31 -3.88
N TYR A 60 8.01 17.51 -4.05
CA TYR A 60 8.72 17.92 -5.26
C TYR A 60 9.97 17.06 -5.51
N ASP A 61 10.80 16.87 -4.48
CA ASP A 61 12.02 16.07 -4.58
C ASP A 61 11.71 14.61 -4.95
N MET A 62 10.62 14.06 -4.41
CA MET A 62 10.19 12.71 -4.74
C MET A 62 9.62 12.60 -6.15
N ALA A 63 8.80 13.57 -6.59
CA ALA A 63 8.34 13.61 -7.98
C ALA A 63 9.52 13.67 -8.95
N LEU A 64 10.56 14.45 -8.62
CA LEU A 64 11.80 14.52 -9.37
C LEU A 64 12.54 13.17 -9.39
N ALA A 65 12.66 12.50 -8.24
CA ALA A 65 13.31 11.20 -8.12
C ALA A 65 12.63 10.10 -8.95
N HIS A 66 11.28 10.11 -8.99
CA HIS A 66 10.48 9.19 -9.79
C HIS A 66 10.29 9.64 -11.25
N ARG A 67 10.89 10.77 -11.66
CA ARG A 67 10.74 11.37 -13.00
C ARG A 67 9.27 11.57 -13.39
N ALA A 68 8.44 11.89 -12.40
CA ALA A 68 7.06 12.25 -12.63
C ALA A 68 7.01 13.60 -13.36
N GLY A 69 6.12 13.76 -14.34
CA GLY A 69 5.92 15.04 -15.02
C GLY A 69 5.29 16.10 -14.12
N GLU A 70 4.59 15.65 -13.06
CA GLU A 70 3.87 16.50 -12.16
C GLU A 70 3.99 16.10 -10.68
N VAL A 71 4.03 17.10 -9.79
CA VAL A 71 3.86 16.94 -8.34
C VAL A 71 2.37 16.83 -8.04
N ARG A 72 1.93 15.62 -7.72
CA ARG A 72 0.54 15.27 -7.42
C ARG A 72 0.25 15.14 -5.91
N ILE A 73 -1.02 14.99 -5.55
CA ILE A 73 -1.47 14.83 -4.15
C ILE A 73 -0.87 13.58 -3.51
N GLU A 74 -0.68 12.50 -4.25
CA GLU A 74 -0.07 11.25 -3.77
C GLU A 74 1.38 11.48 -3.32
N HIS A 75 2.12 12.34 -4.05
CA HIS A 75 3.46 12.74 -3.64
C HIS A 75 3.45 13.51 -2.33
N LEU A 76 2.45 14.38 -2.15
CA LEU A 76 2.26 15.13 -0.90
C LEU A 76 1.85 14.21 0.26
N LEU A 77 0.95 13.25 0.03
CA LEU A 77 0.52 12.29 1.06
C LEU A 77 1.70 11.47 1.57
N TYR A 78 2.57 10.97 0.68
CA TYR A 78 3.79 10.30 1.10
C TYR A 78 4.73 11.25 1.86
N ALA A 79 4.89 12.50 1.41
CA ALA A 79 5.71 13.48 2.12
C ALA A 79 5.20 13.79 3.54
N LEU A 80 3.89 13.86 3.74
CA LEU A 80 3.26 14.04 5.05
C LEU A 80 3.57 12.87 6.00
N THR A 81 3.72 11.65 5.46
CA THR A 81 4.17 10.48 6.25
C THR A 81 5.68 10.46 6.51
N ARG A 82 6.49 11.34 5.90
CA ARG A 82 7.95 11.32 6.06
C ARG A 82 8.50 12.38 6.98
N ILE A 83 7.78 13.46 7.19
CA ILE A 83 8.16 14.55 8.09
C ILE A 83 7.48 14.31 9.44
N ASP A 84 8.27 14.14 10.50
CA ASP A 84 7.79 13.72 11.82
C ASP A 84 6.66 14.61 12.36
N ASP A 85 6.80 15.94 12.26
CA ASP A 85 5.78 16.91 12.67
C ASP A 85 4.45 16.73 11.91
N ALA A 86 4.51 16.39 10.63
CA ALA A 86 3.33 16.17 9.80
C ALA A 86 2.70 14.80 10.08
N ALA A 87 3.52 13.78 10.32
CA ALA A 87 3.09 12.44 10.69
C ALA A 87 2.36 12.44 12.04
N GLU A 88 2.85 13.20 13.03
CA GLU A 88 2.16 13.38 14.32
C GLU A 88 0.75 13.99 14.13
N VAL A 89 0.62 14.96 13.21
CA VAL A 89 -0.69 15.55 12.88
C VAL A 89 -1.60 14.53 12.17
N LEU A 90 -1.07 13.70 11.27
CA LEU A 90 -1.83 12.62 10.62
C LEU A 90 -2.38 11.62 11.65
N GLU A 91 -1.56 11.18 12.60
CA GLU A 91 -1.96 10.26 13.66
C GLU A 91 -3.04 10.87 14.58
N LYS A 92 -2.92 12.16 14.91
CA LYS A 92 -3.96 12.90 15.66
C LYS A 92 -5.31 12.93 14.92
N HIS A 93 -5.31 12.91 13.59
CA HIS A 93 -6.51 12.82 12.77
C HIS A 93 -6.96 11.36 12.52
N GLY A 94 -6.30 10.39 13.15
CA GLY A 94 -6.64 8.97 13.07
C GLY A 94 -6.13 8.27 11.82
N VAL A 95 -5.26 8.92 11.02
CA VAL A 95 -4.68 8.30 9.81
C VAL A 95 -3.58 7.34 10.22
N ARG A 96 -3.59 6.12 9.66
CA ARG A 96 -2.53 5.13 9.87
C ARG A 96 -1.30 5.44 9.02
N ASP A 97 -0.35 6.18 9.59
CA ASP A 97 0.88 6.63 8.93
C ASP A 97 1.63 5.52 8.17
N ALA A 98 1.93 4.39 8.84
CA ALA A 98 2.68 3.29 8.22
C ALA A 98 1.96 2.64 7.02
N SER A 99 0.63 2.56 7.08
CA SER A 99 -0.20 2.00 6.02
C SER A 99 -0.29 2.96 4.82
N LEU A 100 -0.59 4.23 5.09
CA LEU A 100 -0.63 5.27 4.07
C LEU A 100 0.72 5.44 3.35
N ARG A 101 1.84 5.38 4.08
CA ARG A 101 3.19 5.46 3.52
C ARG A 101 3.46 4.32 2.53
N ARG A 102 3.09 3.09 2.90
CA ARG A 102 3.28 1.90 2.05
C ARG A 102 2.46 2.00 0.78
N GLU A 103 1.19 2.36 0.92
CA GLU A 103 0.26 2.44 -0.21
C GLU A 103 0.59 3.62 -1.14
N ALA A 104 0.88 4.80 -0.61
CA ALA A 104 1.30 5.95 -1.42
C ALA A 104 2.63 5.68 -2.13
N GLY A 105 3.59 5.03 -1.47
CA GLY A 105 4.85 4.63 -2.09
C GLY A 105 4.67 3.62 -3.22
N ALA A 106 3.83 2.59 -2.99
CA ALA A 106 3.48 1.61 -4.03
C ALA A 106 2.79 2.29 -5.22
N TYR A 107 1.82 3.15 -4.96
CA TYR A 107 1.07 3.89 -5.98
C TYR A 107 1.98 4.78 -6.84
N ILE A 108 2.90 5.52 -6.21
CA ILE A 108 3.87 6.36 -6.93
C ILE A 108 4.76 5.51 -7.83
N ALA A 109 5.15 4.31 -7.37
CA ALA A 109 6.00 3.41 -8.16
C ALA A 109 5.26 2.72 -9.31
N SER A 110 3.96 2.42 -9.16
CA SER A 110 3.21 1.60 -10.13
C SER A 110 2.30 2.39 -11.07
N GLU A 111 1.67 3.47 -10.60
CA GLU A 111 0.56 4.13 -11.31
C GLU A 111 0.90 5.51 -11.86
N ILE A 112 1.96 6.16 -11.37
CA ILE A 112 2.32 7.49 -11.85
C ILE A 112 3.17 7.35 -13.12
N PRO A 113 2.69 7.86 -14.28
CA PRO A 113 3.42 7.74 -15.53
C PRO A 113 4.73 8.56 -15.47
N ILE A 114 5.82 7.92 -15.89
CA ILE A 114 7.11 8.58 -16.05
C ILE A 114 7.03 9.51 -17.27
N ALA A 115 7.35 10.79 -17.08
CA ALA A 115 7.24 11.76 -18.16
C ALA A 115 8.19 11.42 -19.32
N PRO A 116 7.71 11.33 -20.57
CA PRO A 116 8.55 11.08 -21.73
C PRO A 116 9.33 12.36 -22.08
N THR A 117 10.42 12.62 -21.37
CA THR A 117 11.21 13.85 -21.57
C THR A 117 12.70 13.58 -21.60
N ASN A 118 13.36 14.31 -22.50
CA ASN A 118 14.81 14.29 -22.77
C ASN A 118 15.61 14.92 -21.61
N GLY A 119 15.57 14.32 -20.43
CA GLY A 119 16.58 14.46 -19.37
C GLY A 119 16.54 15.70 -18.47
N GLN A 120 15.62 16.67 -18.64
CA GLN A 120 15.61 17.94 -17.90
C GLN A 120 14.19 18.45 -17.54
N ALA A 121 13.18 17.60 -17.41
CA ALA A 121 11.84 18.07 -17.02
C ALA A 121 11.75 18.28 -15.50
N THR A 122 11.67 19.53 -15.07
CA THR A 122 11.28 19.88 -13.69
C THR A 122 9.79 19.57 -13.51
N PRO A 123 9.40 18.81 -12.47
CA PRO A 123 8.00 18.44 -12.28
C PRO A 123 7.15 19.69 -12.02
N ARG A 124 5.97 19.76 -12.65
CA ARG A 124 4.99 20.84 -12.45
C ARG A 124 3.93 20.45 -11.43
N ARG A 125 3.37 21.37 -10.68
CA ARG A 125 2.24 21.15 -9.78
C ARG A 125 1.04 20.60 -10.54
N SER A 126 0.36 19.62 -9.97
CA SER A 126 -0.97 19.25 -10.45
C SER A 126 -1.98 20.34 -10.07
N GLN A 127 -3.01 20.51 -10.91
CA GLN A 127 -4.08 21.47 -10.64
C GLN A 127 -4.84 21.13 -9.34
N SER A 128 -5.02 19.84 -9.05
CA SER A 128 -5.67 19.35 -7.83
C SER A 128 -4.89 19.71 -6.56
N LEU A 129 -3.55 19.62 -6.61
CA LEU A 129 -2.67 20.00 -5.52
C LEU A 129 -2.75 21.50 -5.25
N GLU A 130 -2.70 22.32 -6.30
CA GLU A 130 -2.85 23.78 -6.16
C GLU A 130 -4.20 24.15 -5.56
N GLN A 131 -5.29 23.56 -6.05
CA GLN A 131 -6.64 23.80 -5.53
C GLN A 131 -6.73 23.47 -4.04
N ALA A 132 -6.18 22.33 -3.61
CA ALA A 132 -6.13 21.93 -2.21
C ALA A 132 -5.38 22.94 -1.32
N LEU A 133 -4.18 23.35 -1.75
CA LEU A 133 -3.36 24.31 -1.01
C LEU A 133 -4.02 25.69 -0.93
N ARG A 134 -4.65 26.15 -2.02
CA ARG A 134 -5.40 27.43 -2.04
C ARG A 134 -6.60 27.39 -1.11
N GLN A 135 -7.36 26.30 -1.11
CA GLN A 135 -8.49 26.16 -0.22
C GLN A 135 -8.05 26.07 1.25
N ALA A 136 -6.96 25.38 1.55
CA ALA A 136 -6.39 25.31 2.90
C ALA A 136 -5.95 26.69 3.38
N ALA A 137 -5.28 27.46 2.51
CA ALA A 137 -4.89 28.84 2.80
C ALA A 137 -6.10 29.77 2.98
N LYS A 138 -7.18 29.60 2.20
CA LYS A 138 -8.42 30.35 2.39
C LYS A 138 -9.04 30.08 3.77
N GLN A 139 -9.03 28.83 4.23
CA GLN A 139 -9.55 28.47 5.56
C GLN A 139 -8.68 28.98 6.69
N ALA A 140 -7.36 28.84 6.55
CA ALA A 140 -6.41 29.35 7.54
C ALA A 140 -6.43 30.88 7.62
N SER A 141 -6.64 31.54 6.48
CA SER A 141 -6.76 33.00 6.40
C SER A 141 -7.95 33.53 7.19
N ALA A 142 -9.09 32.83 7.17
CA ALA A 142 -10.24 33.17 8.01
C ALA A 142 -9.94 33.12 9.52
N ARG A 143 -8.88 32.43 9.93
CA ARG A 143 -8.39 32.32 11.33
C ARG A 143 -7.15 33.19 11.59
N ASN A 144 -6.77 34.06 10.64
CA ASN A 144 -5.57 34.89 10.70
C ASN A 144 -4.26 34.10 10.94
N ARG A 145 -4.16 32.89 10.36
CA ARG A 145 -2.99 32.02 10.48
C ARG A 145 -2.52 31.51 9.11
N PRO A 146 -1.25 31.14 8.93
CA PRO A 146 -0.80 30.44 7.73
C PRO A 146 -1.45 29.05 7.63
N ALA A 147 -1.57 28.52 6.41
CA ALA A 147 -2.10 27.17 6.19
C ALA A 147 -1.21 26.13 6.84
N SER A 148 -1.80 25.29 7.69
CA SER A 148 -1.12 24.18 8.34
C SER A 148 -1.49 22.83 7.73
N VAL A 149 -0.74 21.79 8.08
CA VAL A 149 -1.08 20.39 7.72
C VAL A 149 -2.50 20.03 8.18
N SER A 150 -2.94 20.53 9.33
CA SER A 150 -4.30 20.28 9.83
C SER A 150 -5.37 20.93 8.96
N ASP A 151 -5.16 22.16 8.48
CA ASP A 151 -6.07 22.84 7.54
C ASP A 151 -6.16 22.07 6.21
N LEU A 152 -5.03 21.53 5.73
CA LEU A 152 -5.00 20.70 4.54
C LEU A 152 -5.80 19.39 4.72
N LEU A 153 -5.65 18.72 5.87
CA LEU A 153 -6.43 17.50 6.17
C LEU A 153 -7.93 17.80 6.26
N THR A 154 -8.33 18.91 6.88
CA THR A 154 -9.73 19.36 6.87
C THR A 154 -10.24 19.57 5.44
N VAL A 155 -9.42 20.15 4.56
CA VAL A 155 -9.80 20.30 3.15
C VAL A 155 -9.99 18.94 2.46
N PHE A 156 -9.08 17.99 2.70
CA PHE A 156 -9.15 16.65 2.11
C PHE A 156 -10.33 15.81 2.59
N THR A 157 -10.77 15.98 3.84
CA THR A 157 -11.89 15.19 4.39
C THR A 157 -13.23 15.88 4.20
N ASP A 158 -13.31 17.20 4.39
CA ASP A 158 -14.59 17.89 4.58
C ASP A 158 -15.03 18.72 3.38
N PHE A 159 -14.07 19.31 2.64
CA PHE A 159 -14.39 20.29 1.60
C PHE A 159 -14.21 19.76 0.19
N MET A 160 -13.17 18.96 -0.04
CA MET A 160 -12.83 18.45 -1.37
C MET A 160 -12.42 16.97 -1.31
N PRO A 161 -13.33 16.06 -0.87
CA PRO A 161 -13.03 14.63 -0.78
C PRO A 161 -12.83 13.96 -2.15
N GLU A 162 -13.32 14.60 -3.22
CA GLU A 162 -13.33 14.08 -4.60
C GLU A 162 -12.04 14.39 -5.39
N LEU A 163 -11.01 14.99 -4.78
CA LEU A 163 -9.78 15.28 -5.51
C LEU A 163 -9.04 13.99 -5.87
N PRO A 164 -8.43 13.92 -7.09
CA PRO A 164 -7.69 12.75 -7.52
C PRO A 164 -6.49 12.50 -6.58
N GLY A 165 -6.31 11.24 -6.18
CA GLY A 165 -5.27 10.81 -5.24
C GLY A 165 -5.70 10.73 -3.77
N LEU A 166 -6.85 11.32 -3.39
CA LEU A 166 -7.34 11.26 -2.00
C LEU A 166 -7.95 9.92 -1.59
N GLN A 167 -8.24 9.04 -2.55
CA GLN A 167 -8.73 7.68 -2.28
C GLN A 167 -7.79 6.91 -1.33
N LEU A 168 -6.48 7.13 -1.45
CA LEU A 168 -5.47 6.55 -0.57
C LEU A 168 -5.63 7.04 0.87
N LEU A 169 -5.90 8.34 1.07
CA LEU A 169 -6.14 8.89 2.39
C LEU A 169 -7.42 8.31 2.99
N HIS A 170 -8.52 8.28 2.24
CA HIS A 170 -9.82 7.78 2.71
C HIS A 170 -9.79 6.32 3.15
N ARG A 171 -9.03 5.46 2.45
CA ARG A 171 -8.82 4.05 2.84
C ARG A 171 -8.12 3.91 4.21
N ASN A 172 -7.29 4.89 4.57
CA ASN A 172 -6.47 4.87 5.78
C ASN A 172 -7.06 5.70 6.94
N VAL A 173 -8.26 6.27 6.78
CA VAL A 173 -9.00 6.96 7.84
C VAL A 173 -10.11 6.03 8.37
N PRO A 174 -9.90 5.34 9.51
CA PRO A 174 -10.86 4.39 10.06
C PRO A 174 -12.18 5.04 10.49
N ARG A 175 -12.20 6.36 10.72
CA ARG A 175 -13.39 7.12 11.13
C ARG A 175 -14.37 7.40 9.99
N LEU A 176 -13.91 7.46 8.73
CA LEU A 176 -14.78 7.57 7.55
C LEU A 176 -15.27 6.20 7.05
N ALA A 177 -14.54 5.12 7.34
CA ALA A 177 -14.91 3.77 6.94
C ALA A 177 -16.15 3.21 7.70
N GLY A 178 -16.62 3.89 8.76
CA GLY A 178 -17.61 3.35 9.69
C GLY A 178 -18.99 4.02 9.74
N ASP A 179 -19.25 5.19 9.12
CA ASP A 179 -20.48 5.94 9.48
C ASP A 179 -21.15 6.81 8.39
N LYS A 180 -21.20 6.37 7.13
CA LYS A 180 -22.16 6.92 6.14
C LYS A 180 -22.71 5.85 5.18
N PRO A 181 -23.97 5.40 5.32
CA PRO A 181 -24.68 4.72 4.24
C PRO A 181 -25.21 5.79 3.28
N GLY A 182 -24.42 6.17 2.28
CA GLY A 182 -24.81 7.24 1.35
C GLY A 182 -23.99 7.26 0.09
N LYS A 183 -24.33 6.37 -0.86
CA LYS A 183 -24.12 6.46 -2.32
C LYS A 183 -23.06 7.46 -2.79
N LEU A 184 -21.81 7.02 -2.91
CA LEU A 184 -20.94 7.50 -3.99
C LEU A 184 -21.15 6.57 -5.18
N HIS A 185 -21.97 7.03 -6.12
CA HIS A 185 -22.11 6.38 -7.42
C HIS A 185 -20.77 6.49 -8.16
N TYR A 186 -20.09 5.37 -8.31
CA TYR A 186 -19.07 5.20 -9.34
C TYR A 186 -19.79 5.30 -10.70
N GLN A 187 -19.68 6.46 -11.34
CA GLN A 187 -20.08 6.63 -12.73
C GLN A 187 -18.78 6.73 -13.55
N PRO A 188 -18.44 5.73 -14.38
CA PRO A 188 -17.37 5.88 -15.34
C PRO A 188 -17.75 7.04 -16.26
N ALA A 189 -16.83 7.97 -16.48
CA ALA A 189 -16.98 9.00 -17.49
C ALA A 189 -17.11 8.32 -18.86
N ALA A 190 -18.35 8.09 -19.30
CA ALA A 190 -18.66 7.82 -20.68
C ALA A 190 -18.53 9.14 -21.45
N ASP A 191 -17.75 9.11 -22.52
CA ASP A 191 -17.55 10.21 -23.43
C ASP A 191 -18.86 10.85 -23.88
N ALA A 192 -18.82 12.17 -23.91
CA ALA A 192 -19.93 13.05 -24.26
C ALA A 192 -20.49 12.75 -25.66
N TYR A 193 -21.82 12.57 -25.70
CA TYR A 193 -22.62 12.69 -26.91
C TYR A 193 -22.50 14.11 -27.49
N MET A 194 -21.97 14.23 -28.72
CA MET A 194 -22.26 15.34 -29.63
C MET A 194 -23.54 15.02 -30.43
N PRO A 195 -24.36 16.01 -30.81
CA PRO A 195 -25.67 15.78 -31.42
C PRO A 195 -25.61 15.64 -32.95
N MET A 196 -26.38 14.66 -33.45
CA MET A 196 -27.04 14.56 -34.78
C MET A 196 -26.30 15.01 -36.05
N ALA A 197 -25.90 14.04 -36.88
CA ALA A 197 -25.87 14.18 -38.33
C ALA A 197 -26.27 12.85 -39.01
N GLN A 198 -26.98 12.97 -40.14
CA GLN A 198 -27.83 11.99 -40.83
C GLN A 198 -27.09 10.80 -41.52
N PRO A 199 -27.83 9.72 -41.90
CA PRO A 199 -27.23 8.47 -42.39
C PRO A 199 -26.92 8.51 -43.89
N ILE A 200 -25.74 8.00 -44.26
CA ILE A 200 -25.38 7.63 -45.64
C ILE A 200 -24.99 6.15 -45.62
N ASP A 201 -25.63 5.37 -46.49
CA ASP A 201 -25.50 3.91 -46.61
C ASP A 201 -24.26 3.43 -47.39
N ALA A 202 -23.73 2.28 -46.90
CA ALA A 202 -22.97 1.20 -47.55
C ALA A 202 -21.47 1.40 -47.95
N PRO A 203 -20.64 0.33 -48.08
CA PRO A 203 -20.94 -1.11 -48.03
C PRO A 203 -20.06 -2.00 -47.12
N ARG A 204 -20.60 -3.20 -46.86
CA ARG A 204 -20.08 -4.34 -46.10
C ARG A 204 -18.76 -4.93 -46.62
N ARG A 205 -17.84 -5.30 -45.71
CA ARG A 205 -16.82 -6.36 -45.86
C ARG A 205 -16.50 -7.01 -44.48
N PRO A 206 -15.97 -8.25 -44.44
CA PRO A 206 -16.55 -9.34 -43.65
C PRO A 206 -15.92 -9.61 -42.28
N MET A 207 -16.75 -10.28 -41.46
CA MET A 207 -16.50 -10.84 -40.13
C MET A 207 -15.12 -11.47 -39.91
N ARG A 208 -14.53 -11.17 -38.74
CA ARG A 208 -13.55 -12.02 -38.07
C ARG A 208 -14.08 -12.42 -36.68
N PRO A 209 -13.90 -13.68 -36.22
CA PRO A 209 -14.65 -14.24 -35.10
C PRO A 209 -14.20 -13.68 -33.74
N LEU A 210 -15.20 -13.41 -32.89
CA LEU A 210 -15.09 -13.04 -31.49
C LEU A 210 -14.50 -14.19 -30.65
N TYR A 211 -13.50 -13.86 -29.83
CA TYR A 211 -13.16 -14.63 -28.63
C TYR A 211 -14.07 -14.13 -27.50
N TYR A 212 -14.74 -15.05 -26.81
CA TYR A 212 -15.62 -14.76 -25.68
C TYR A 212 -14.77 -14.31 -24.48
N ASP A 213 -15.10 -13.14 -23.92
CA ASP A 213 -14.51 -12.60 -22.70
C ASP A 213 -15.28 -13.17 -21.49
N ASP A 214 -14.69 -14.15 -20.82
CA ASP A 214 -15.27 -14.87 -19.68
C ASP A 214 -15.11 -14.13 -18.33
N TYR A 215 -14.65 -12.87 -18.34
CA TYR A 215 -14.38 -12.11 -17.12
C TYR A 215 -15.53 -11.22 -16.63
N ALA A 216 -16.65 -11.14 -17.35
CA ALA A 216 -17.78 -10.27 -16.97
C ALA A 216 -18.84 -10.94 -16.06
N MET A 217 -18.71 -12.23 -15.74
CA MET A 217 -19.70 -12.98 -14.92
C MET A 217 -19.30 -13.18 -13.45
N ALA A 218 -18.04 -12.94 -13.07
CA ALA A 218 -17.58 -13.13 -11.69
C ALA A 218 -17.96 -11.99 -10.74
N GLU A 219 -18.30 -10.80 -11.27
CA GLU A 219 -18.59 -9.62 -10.44
C GLU A 219 -20.10 -9.43 -10.15
N ALA A 220 -20.97 -10.21 -10.81
CA ALA A 220 -22.42 -10.10 -10.67
C ALA A 220 -23.03 -10.98 -9.56
N GLN A 221 -22.25 -11.82 -8.86
CA GLN A 221 -22.79 -12.77 -7.87
C GLN A 221 -22.60 -12.36 -6.40
N ASN A 222 -21.82 -11.31 -6.10
CA ASN A 222 -21.51 -10.91 -4.71
C ASN A 222 -22.49 -9.92 -4.07
N TYR A 223 -23.60 -9.57 -4.73
CA TYR A 223 -24.64 -8.69 -4.19
C TYR A 223 -25.93 -9.45 -3.78
N ARG A 224 -25.81 -10.52 -2.97
CA ARG A 224 -26.97 -11.13 -2.32
C ARG A 224 -26.80 -11.30 -0.81
N HIS A 225 -27.48 -10.40 -0.10
CA HIS A 225 -27.92 -10.41 1.30
C HIS A 225 -26.90 -10.16 2.43
N PRO A 226 -27.02 -9.02 3.13
CA PRO A 226 -26.77 -8.91 4.56
C PRO A 226 -28.12 -8.93 5.31
N ALA A 227 -28.48 -10.05 5.91
CA ALA A 227 -29.56 -10.11 6.88
C ALA A 227 -29.04 -10.85 8.11
N MET A 228 -28.80 -10.06 9.17
CA MET A 228 -28.51 -10.49 10.55
C MET A 228 -27.29 -11.42 10.74
N GLN A 229 -26.08 -10.84 10.64
CA GLN A 229 -24.92 -11.40 11.35
C GLN A 229 -24.88 -10.82 12.75
N ASN A 230 -24.88 -11.70 13.75
CA ASN A 230 -24.80 -11.31 15.16
C ASN A 230 -23.46 -10.61 15.43
N HIS A 231 -23.49 -9.54 16.23
CA HIS A 231 -22.32 -8.72 16.57
C HIS A 231 -21.15 -9.56 17.15
N THR A 232 -21.44 -10.67 17.79
CA THR A 232 -20.47 -11.64 18.30
C THR A 232 -19.70 -12.36 17.20
N ASP A 233 -20.33 -12.66 16.06
CA ASP A 233 -19.71 -13.39 14.95
C ASP A 233 -18.77 -12.47 14.15
N MET A 234 -19.10 -11.18 14.00
CA MET A 234 -18.17 -10.21 13.41
C MET A 234 -16.92 -10.00 14.30
N VAL A 235 -17.10 -9.98 15.63
CA VAL A 235 -15.98 -9.85 16.57
C VAL A 235 -15.13 -11.13 16.61
N GLN A 236 -15.73 -12.31 16.50
CA GLN A 236 -14.97 -13.56 16.43
C GLN A 236 -14.24 -13.72 15.10
N ASN A 237 -14.87 -13.40 13.96
CA ASN A 237 -14.25 -13.51 12.64
C ASN A 237 -13.12 -12.48 12.44
N SER A 238 -13.28 -11.26 12.95
CA SER A 238 -12.19 -10.27 12.95
C SER A 238 -11.01 -10.67 13.83
N ARG A 239 -11.26 -11.38 14.94
CA ARG A 239 -10.20 -11.91 15.81
C ARG A 239 -9.46 -13.09 15.17
N LEU A 240 -10.18 -13.97 14.49
CA LEU A 240 -9.58 -15.11 13.79
C LEU A 240 -8.72 -14.63 12.62
N ALA A 241 -9.19 -13.65 11.85
CA ALA A 241 -8.44 -13.01 10.79
C ALA A 241 -7.18 -12.27 11.29
N ALA A 242 -7.25 -11.62 12.46
CA ALA A 242 -6.10 -10.97 13.07
C ALA A 242 -5.03 -11.98 13.54
N LEU A 243 -5.44 -13.13 14.10
CA LEU A 243 -4.52 -14.20 14.47
C LEU A 243 -3.86 -14.83 13.24
N GLU A 244 -4.63 -15.04 12.17
CA GLU A 244 -4.13 -15.57 10.90
C GLU A 244 -3.09 -14.62 10.27
N GLN A 245 -3.35 -13.30 10.27
CA GLN A 245 -2.38 -12.31 9.80
C GLN A 245 -1.08 -12.31 10.62
N ILE A 246 -1.16 -12.47 11.94
CA ILE A 246 0.03 -12.52 12.81
C ILE A 246 0.83 -13.79 12.55
N VAL A 247 0.16 -14.93 12.39
CA VAL A 247 0.81 -16.21 12.06
C VAL A 247 1.46 -16.15 10.68
N MET A 248 0.81 -15.52 9.70
CA MET A 248 1.40 -15.30 8.38
C MET A 248 2.61 -14.37 8.43
N ALA A 249 2.55 -13.27 9.19
CA ALA A 249 3.68 -12.37 9.37
C ALA A 249 4.87 -13.08 10.05
N LEU A 250 4.62 -13.84 11.11
CA LEU A 250 5.64 -14.66 11.79
C LEU A 250 6.25 -15.70 10.84
N ARG A 251 5.43 -16.32 9.98
CA ARG A 251 5.89 -17.29 8.97
C ARG A 251 6.74 -16.64 7.89
N GLU A 252 6.39 -15.44 7.46
CA GLU A 252 7.16 -14.69 6.46
C GLU A 252 8.50 -14.20 7.04
N ASP A 253 8.51 -13.72 8.28
CA ASP A 253 9.73 -13.28 8.97
C ASP A 253 10.69 -14.45 9.28
N THR A 254 10.15 -15.61 9.66
CA THR A 254 10.96 -16.83 9.83
C THR A 254 11.48 -17.36 8.49
N GLY A 255 10.71 -17.26 7.41
CA GLY A 255 11.15 -17.60 6.05
C GLY A 255 12.30 -16.71 5.57
N ARG A 256 12.16 -15.39 5.69
CA ARG A 256 13.21 -14.42 5.31
C ARG A 256 14.49 -14.61 6.12
N PHE A 257 14.37 -14.95 7.40
CA PHE A 257 15.52 -15.27 8.23
C PHE A 257 16.22 -16.56 7.79
N ALA A 258 15.47 -17.61 7.44
CA ALA A 258 16.03 -18.86 6.93
C ALA A 258 16.80 -18.62 5.62
N ASP A 259 16.28 -17.76 4.74
CA ASP A 259 16.94 -17.40 3.47
C ASP A 259 18.23 -16.58 3.69
N ASP A 260 18.24 -15.59 4.60
CA ASP A 260 19.46 -14.83 4.94
C ASP A 260 20.51 -15.74 5.61
N PHE A 261 20.07 -16.65 6.49
CA PHE A 261 20.95 -17.61 7.14
C PHE A 261 21.55 -18.61 6.15
N ALA A 262 20.74 -19.12 5.22
CA ALA A 262 21.20 -20.00 4.14
C ALA A 262 22.20 -19.30 3.21
N GLY A 263 21.95 -18.04 2.85
CA GLY A 263 22.88 -17.23 2.05
C GLY A 263 24.23 -17.02 2.73
N ARG A 264 24.23 -16.77 4.05
CA ARG A 264 25.46 -16.64 4.85
C ARG A 264 26.22 -17.96 4.97
N PHE A 265 25.52 -19.08 5.08
CA PHE A 265 26.12 -20.42 5.13
C PHE A 265 26.79 -20.79 3.80
N VAL A 266 26.12 -20.55 2.67
CA VAL A 266 26.68 -20.76 1.32
C VAL A 266 27.89 -19.85 1.11
N SER A 267 27.83 -18.60 1.59
CA SER A 267 28.98 -17.69 1.53
C SER A 267 30.16 -18.19 2.37
N LEU A 268 29.91 -18.81 3.52
CA LEU A 268 30.92 -19.40 4.40
C LEU A 268 31.54 -20.66 3.77
N GLU A 269 30.73 -21.51 3.16
CA GLU A 269 31.15 -22.71 2.43
C GLU A 269 32.03 -22.36 1.20
N ASN A 270 31.66 -21.30 0.46
CA ASN A 270 32.45 -20.79 -0.66
C ASN A 270 33.81 -20.23 -0.21
N SER A 271 33.88 -19.58 0.96
CA SER A 271 35.16 -19.12 1.53
C SER A 271 36.06 -20.27 1.99
N PHE A 272 35.48 -21.40 2.40
CA PHE A 272 36.22 -22.60 2.78
C PHE A 272 36.73 -23.38 1.55
N SER A 273 35.95 -23.37 0.47
CA SER A 273 36.28 -24.10 -0.77
C SER A 273 37.27 -23.35 -1.68
N GLY A 274 37.34 -22.01 -1.60
CA GLY A 274 38.22 -21.18 -2.43
C GLY A 274 39.64 -20.97 -1.90
N GLY A 275 39.94 -21.34 -0.65
CA GLY A 275 41.21 -21.06 0.01
C GLY A 275 42.23 -22.19 -0.12
N ARG A 276 43.14 -22.12 -1.10
CA ARG A 276 44.37 -22.95 -1.15
C ARG A 276 45.66 -22.13 -1.09
N GLY A 277 45.59 -20.86 -0.68
CA GLY A 277 46.75 -20.02 -0.45
C GLY A 277 46.42 -18.91 0.55
N ASP A 278 47.11 -18.91 1.68
CA ASP A 278 47.02 -17.98 2.82
C ASP A 278 45.95 -18.28 3.89
N ASP A 279 46.13 -19.43 4.56
CA ASP A 279 45.28 -19.96 5.64
C ASP A 279 45.02 -18.96 6.79
N GLY A 280 45.92 -18.00 7.02
CA GLY A 280 45.79 -17.01 8.09
C GLY A 280 44.71 -15.96 7.84
N GLN A 281 44.50 -15.54 6.58
CA GLN A 281 43.45 -14.60 6.23
C GLN A 281 42.08 -15.28 6.16
N ALA A 282 42.02 -16.52 5.66
CA ALA A 282 40.80 -17.32 5.62
C ALA A 282 40.24 -17.59 7.03
N LEU A 283 41.11 -17.90 8.00
CA LEU A 283 40.71 -18.11 9.40
C LEU A 283 40.19 -16.83 10.08
N ARG A 284 40.76 -15.65 9.77
CA ARG A 284 40.24 -14.38 10.28
C ARG A 284 38.89 -14.02 9.67
N GLN A 285 38.72 -14.19 8.36
CA GLN A 285 37.45 -13.91 7.69
C GLN A 285 36.32 -14.84 8.16
N THR A 286 36.62 -16.12 8.37
CA THR A 286 35.65 -17.09 8.92
C THR A 286 35.29 -16.79 10.37
N SER A 287 36.25 -16.38 11.21
CA SER A 287 36.00 -15.96 12.60
C SER A 287 35.15 -14.68 12.70
N GLU A 288 35.43 -13.68 11.86
CA GLU A 288 34.62 -12.45 11.80
C GLU A 288 33.19 -12.73 11.32
N ARG A 289 33.03 -13.66 10.36
CA ARG A 289 31.72 -14.09 9.85
C ARG A 289 30.93 -14.88 10.89
N LEU A 290 31.56 -15.82 11.61
CA LEU A 290 30.93 -16.53 12.73
C LEU A 290 30.49 -15.57 13.82
N SER A 291 31.33 -14.59 14.17
CA SER A 291 30.99 -13.53 15.14
C SER A 291 29.84 -12.64 14.66
N GLY A 292 29.68 -12.47 13.34
CA GLY A 292 28.54 -11.75 12.74
C GLY A 292 27.25 -12.57 12.77
N ILE A 293 27.33 -13.87 12.51
CA ILE A 293 26.19 -14.80 12.62
C ILE A 293 25.72 -14.88 14.07
N GLU A 294 26.64 -15.00 15.02
CA GLU A 294 26.34 -15.07 16.45
C GLU A 294 25.61 -13.82 16.95
N ARG A 295 26.11 -12.62 16.60
CA ARG A 295 25.43 -11.35 16.93
C ARG A 295 24.04 -11.25 16.29
N SER A 296 23.89 -11.72 15.06
CA SER A 296 22.59 -11.72 14.37
C SER A 296 21.59 -12.68 15.03
N LEU A 297 22.06 -13.81 15.53
CA LEU A 297 21.25 -14.84 16.16
C LEU A 297 20.80 -14.39 17.56
N ILE A 298 21.70 -13.75 18.33
CA ILE A 298 21.38 -13.14 19.63
C ILE A 298 20.31 -12.05 19.47
N GLY A 299 20.48 -11.12 18.52
CA GLY A 299 19.48 -10.06 18.29
C GLY A 299 18.11 -10.60 17.90
N LYS A 300 18.05 -11.71 17.14
CA LYS A 300 16.78 -12.35 16.76
C LYS A 300 16.13 -13.11 17.89
N LEU A 301 16.90 -13.73 18.78
CA LEU A 301 16.36 -14.36 19.99
C LEU A 301 15.75 -13.31 20.93
N GLU A 302 16.38 -12.13 21.05
CA GLU A 302 15.83 -11.00 21.82
C GLU A 302 14.53 -10.47 21.19
N GLU A 303 14.48 -10.33 19.87
CA GLU A 303 13.28 -9.90 19.15
C GLU A 303 12.12 -10.91 19.29
N LEU A 304 12.41 -12.22 19.17
CA LEU A 304 11.42 -13.27 19.40
C LEU A 304 10.93 -13.30 20.85
N ALA A 305 11.81 -13.06 21.83
CA ALA A 305 11.43 -12.97 23.24
C ALA A 305 10.49 -11.77 23.49
N LEU A 306 10.76 -10.62 22.87
CA LEU A 306 9.87 -9.46 22.92
C LEU A 306 8.53 -9.76 22.26
N GLN A 307 8.50 -10.36 21.08
CA GLN A 307 7.27 -10.74 20.39
C GLN A 307 6.44 -11.75 21.20
N ALA A 308 7.09 -12.73 21.84
CA ALA A 308 6.43 -13.69 22.72
C ALA A 308 5.79 -13.03 23.95
N SER A 309 6.46 -12.03 24.54
CA SER A 309 5.91 -11.27 25.67
C SER A 309 4.65 -10.48 25.31
N VAL A 310 4.63 -9.84 24.13
CA VAL A 310 3.46 -9.10 23.61
C VAL A 310 2.29 -10.04 23.31
N LEU A 311 2.58 -11.24 22.80
CA LEU A 311 1.58 -12.28 22.59
C LEU A 311 0.98 -12.75 23.92
N ALA A 312 1.82 -12.97 24.95
CA ALA A 312 1.37 -13.37 26.28
C ALA A 312 0.45 -12.31 26.92
N GLU A 313 0.81 -11.02 26.85
CA GLU A 313 -0.04 -9.93 27.37
C GLU A 313 -1.39 -9.84 26.65
N ARG A 314 -1.42 -10.03 25.33
CA ARG A 314 -2.67 -10.05 24.56
C ARG A 314 -3.54 -11.25 24.89
N LEU A 315 -2.96 -12.42 25.07
CA LEU A 315 -3.69 -13.62 25.51
C LEU A 315 -4.30 -13.41 26.90
N GLN A 316 -3.54 -12.84 27.84
CA GLN A 316 -4.03 -12.49 29.18
C GLN A 316 -5.15 -11.44 29.13
N SER A 317 -5.06 -10.44 28.26
CA SER A 317 -6.13 -9.46 28.03
C SER A 317 -7.39 -10.11 27.45
N MET A 318 -7.25 -11.07 26.53
CA MET A 318 -8.39 -11.83 26.02
C MET A 318 -9.02 -12.71 27.08
N GLU A 319 -8.22 -13.34 27.94
CA GLU A 319 -8.72 -14.16 29.05
C GLU A 319 -9.53 -13.30 30.03
N GLY A 320 -9.02 -12.12 30.42
CA GLY A 320 -9.75 -11.18 31.26
C GLY A 320 -11.07 -10.71 30.63
N ARG A 321 -11.09 -10.50 29.30
CA ARG A 321 -12.31 -10.17 28.56
C ARG A 321 -13.30 -11.33 28.51
N LEU A 322 -12.83 -12.57 28.35
CA LEU A 322 -13.69 -13.75 28.37
C LEU A 322 -14.28 -14.01 29.76
N GLN A 323 -13.49 -13.81 30.82
CA GLN A 323 -13.99 -13.88 32.19
C GLN A 323 -15.05 -12.80 32.46
N SER A 324 -14.83 -11.57 31.95
CA SER A 324 -15.83 -10.50 32.07
C SER A 324 -17.10 -10.73 31.23
N ALA A 325 -16.98 -11.37 30.06
CA ALA A 325 -18.11 -11.71 29.20
C ALA A 325 -18.93 -12.89 29.76
N ASN A 326 -18.29 -13.85 30.43
CA ASN A 326 -18.98 -14.93 31.15
C ASN A 326 -19.73 -14.43 32.39
N ALA A 327 -19.27 -13.33 33.01
CA ALA A 327 -20.00 -12.68 34.11
C ALA A 327 -21.33 -12.01 33.66
N SER A 328 -21.54 -11.83 32.35
CA SER A 328 -22.79 -11.33 31.76
C SER A 328 -23.78 -12.42 31.32
N GLY A 329 -23.54 -13.69 31.65
CA GLY A 329 -24.47 -14.79 31.41
C GLY A 329 -25.56 -14.87 32.50
N VAL A 330 -26.78 -14.41 32.16
CA VAL A 330 -28.07 -14.61 32.84
C VAL A 330 -28.02 -14.58 34.38
N ASP A 331 -28.35 -13.41 34.93
CA ASP A 331 -28.63 -13.27 36.36
C ASP A 331 -29.88 -14.09 36.74
N LEU A 332 -29.67 -15.23 37.40
CA LEU A 332 -30.73 -16.12 37.91
C LEU A 332 -31.22 -15.70 39.30
N THR A 333 -30.65 -14.64 39.90
CA THR A 333 -31.12 -14.10 41.19
C THR A 333 -32.62 -13.75 41.19
N PRO A 334 -33.25 -13.22 40.12
CA PRO A 334 -34.69 -12.92 40.13
C PRO A 334 -35.57 -14.18 40.16
N ILE A 335 -35.03 -15.34 39.78
CA ILE A 335 -35.75 -16.62 39.84
C ILE A 335 -35.63 -17.23 41.25
N ASN A 336 -34.48 -17.09 41.90
CA ASN A 336 -34.31 -17.49 43.31
C ASN A 336 -35.18 -16.65 44.24
N ASP A 337 -35.23 -15.32 44.05
CA ASP A 337 -36.05 -14.43 44.88
C ASP A 337 -37.55 -14.77 44.80
N ARG A 338 -38.03 -15.25 43.65
CA ARG A 338 -39.43 -15.66 43.47
C ARG A 338 -39.73 -17.02 44.11
N LEU A 339 -38.74 -17.91 44.20
CA LEU A 339 -38.88 -19.19 44.88
C LEU A 339 -38.95 -19.01 46.40
N ASP A 340 -38.11 -18.14 46.96
CA ASP A 340 -38.12 -17.82 48.39
C ASP A 340 -39.45 -17.18 48.83
N GLN A 341 -40.00 -16.28 48.00
CA GLN A 341 -41.31 -15.66 48.28
C GLN A 341 -42.46 -16.69 48.30
N LEU A 342 -42.43 -17.68 47.40
CA LEU A 342 -43.43 -18.75 47.38
C LEU A 342 -43.33 -19.66 48.61
N GLU A 343 -42.12 -19.92 49.10
CA GLU A 343 -41.90 -20.71 50.31
C GLU A 343 -42.46 -20.01 51.56
N THR A 344 -42.23 -18.70 51.70
CA THR A 344 -42.82 -17.92 52.82
C THR A 344 -44.36 -17.90 52.81
N LEU A 345 -44.98 -17.78 51.64
CA LEU A 345 -46.45 -17.76 51.53
C LEU A 345 -47.09 -19.11 51.87
N ILE A 346 -46.40 -20.22 51.62
CA ILE A 346 -46.87 -21.56 51.94
C ILE A 346 -46.77 -21.84 53.45
N LEU A 347 -45.69 -21.36 54.09
CA LEU A 347 -45.47 -21.49 55.53
C LEU A 347 -46.45 -20.65 56.35
N GLU A 348 -46.79 -19.45 55.90
CA GLU A 348 -47.73 -18.57 56.61
C GLU A 348 -49.16 -19.14 56.58
N LYS A 349 -49.57 -19.73 55.45
CA LYS A 349 -50.95 -20.20 55.22
C LYS A 349 -51.26 -21.60 55.80
N THR A 350 -50.25 -22.34 56.29
CA THR A 350 -50.43 -23.67 56.92
C THR A 350 -50.65 -23.61 58.44
N SER A 351 -50.61 -22.42 59.05
CA SER A 351 -50.97 -22.22 60.45
C SER A 351 -52.52 -22.13 60.62
N ALA A 352 -53.13 -23.25 61.01
CA ALA A 352 -54.59 -23.34 61.23
C ALA A 352 -55.05 -22.51 62.45
N PRO A 353 -56.26 -21.92 62.42
CA PRO A 353 -56.76 -21.12 63.54
C PRO A 353 -57.16 -21.99 64.74
N GLU A 354 -56.55 -21.72 65.88
CA GLU A 354 -56.82 -22.35 67.18
C GLU A 354 -58.23 -21.93 67.66
N ILE A 355 -59.12 -22.91 67.89
CA ILE A 355 -60.51 -22.68 68.29
C ILE A 355 -60.59 -22.43 69.80
N ASP A 356 -60.94 -21.20 70.20
CA ASP A 356 -61.12 -20.79 71.59
C ASP A 356 -62.40 -21.40 72.21
N MET A 357 -62.19 -22.32 73.17
CA MET A 357 -63.24 -23.05 73.90
C MET A 357 -63.63 -22.42 75.25
N THR A 358 -62.99 -21.31 75.64
CA THR A 358 -63.25 -20.61 76.92
C THR A 358 -64.73 -20.23 77.19
N PRO A 359 -65.61 -19.96 76.19
CA PRO A 359 -67.01 -19.66 76.46
C PRO A 359 -67.84 -20.87 76.92
N PHE A 360 -67.37 -22.10 76.66
CA PHE A 360 -68.06 -23.32 77.08
C PHE A 360 -67.82 -23.64 78.54
N ASP A 361 -66.61 -23.42 79.04
CA ASP A 361 -66.25 -23.69 80.43
C ASP A 361 -67.04 -22.81 81.41
N GLY A 362 -67.26 -21.54 81.08
CA GLY A 362 -68.07 -20.64 81.91
C GLY A 362 -69.53 -21.08 82.01
N ARG A 363 -70.13 -21.56 80.91
CA ARG A 363 -71.55 -21.97 80.88
C ARG A 363 -71.77 -23.34 81.50
N LEU A 364 -70.80 -24.24 81.41
CA LEU A 364 -70.82 -25.53 82.12
C LEU A 364 -70.74 -25.34 83.64
N ASN A 365 -69.90 -24.43 84.10
CA ASN A 365 -69.76 -24.11 85.53
C ASN A 365 -71.04 -23.46 86.11
N ASP A 366 -71.75 -22.63 85.33
CA ASP A 366 -73.05 -22.06 85.71
C ASP A 366 -74.16 -23.13 85.81
N ILE A 367 -74.09 -24.19 85.00
CA ILE A 367 -75.03 -25.33 85.06
C ILE A 367 -74.72 -26.21 86.26
N GLU A 368 -73.44 -26.49 86.52
CA GLU A 368 -72.98 -27.23 87.69
C GLU A 368 -73.41 -26.56 89.00
N THR A 369 -73.27 -25.23 89.08
CA THR A 369 -73.68 -24.43 90.24
C THR A 369 -75.21 -24.42 90.45
N ALA A 370 -75.99 -24.45 89.37
CA ALA A 370 -77.46 -24.51 89.44
C ALA A 370 -78.00 -25.90 89.80
N VAL A 371 -77.29 -26.96 89.43
CA VAL A 371 -77.66 -28.36 89.77
C VAL A 371 -77.31 -28.71 91.21
N LEU A 372 -76.22 -28.14 91.76
CA LEU A 372 -75.77 -28.43 93.13
C LEU A 372 -76.50 -27.63 94.22
N SER A 373 -77.31 -26.62 93.88
CA SER A 373 -77.89 -25.68 94.85
C SER A 373 -79.36 -25.91 95.24
N VAL A 374 -79.99 -27.05 94.89
CA VAL A 374 -81.43 -27.26 95.15
C VAL A 374 -81.73 -28.55 95.94
N PRO A 375 -82.15 -28.44 97.21
CA PRO A 375 -82.97 -29.44 97.88
C PRO A 375 -84.46 -29.10 97.70
N ASP A 376 -85.23 -30.03 97.16
CA ASP A 376 -86.70 -30.06 97.03
C ASP A 376 -87.39 -28.85 96.38
N SER A 377 -87.79 -28.99 95.10
CA SER A 377 -89.11 -28.61 94.56
C SER A 377 -89.16 -28.76 93.03
N ARG A 378 -90.35 -29.07 92.50
CA ARG A 378 -90.67 -29.26 91.07
C ARG A 378 -90.48 -28.06 90.09
N PRO A 379 -90.27 -26.78 90.46
CA PRO A 379 -90.06 -25.70 89.47
C PRO A 379 -88.63 -25.61 88.92
N ALA A 380 -87.66 -26.40 89.42
CA ALA A 380 -86.29 -26.42 88.90
C ALA A 380 -86.19 -27.09 87.51
N VAL A 381 -87.05 -28.06 87.22
CA VAL A 381 -87.03 -28.82 85.95
C VAL A 381 -87.42 -27.92 84.77
N GLU A 382 -88.36 -27.00 84.96
CA GLU A 382 -88.83 -26.10 83.90
C GLU A 382 -87.79 -25.01 83.58
N ALA A 383 -87.11 -24.48 84.60
CA ALA A 383 -86.01 -23.52 84.40
C ALA A 383 -84.78 -24.15 83.73
N VAL A 384 -84.48 -25.42 84.05
CA VAL A 384 -83.44 -26.20 83.35
C VAL A 384 -83.87 -26.51 81.92
N SER A 385 -85.14 -26.89 81.69
CA SER A 385 -85.67 -27.14 80.34
C SER A 385 -85.56 -25.91 79.44
N VAL A 386 -85.99 -24.74 79.90
CA VAL A 386 -85.88 -23.48 79.12
C VAL A 386 -84.43 -23.10 78.82
N ARG A 387 -83.48 -23.45 79.70
CA ARG A 387 -82.05 -23.22 79.47
C ARG A 387 -81.45 -24.24 78.49
N ILE A 388 -81.91 -25.49 78.54
CA ILE A 388 -81.59 -26.52 77.54
C ILE A 388 -82.12 -26.08 76.17
N ASP A 389 -83.35 -25.58 76.06
CA ASP A 389 -83.92 -25.09 74.80
C ASP A 389 -83.10 -23.91 74.22
N LYS A 390 -82.64 -23.00 75.08
CA LYS A 390 -81.75 -21.88 74.67
C LYS A 390 -80.37 -22.37 74.25
N LEU A 391 -79.84 -23.41 74.89
CA LEU A 391 -78.60 -24.06 74.46
C LEU A 391 -78.78 -24.76 73.13
N GLU A 392 -79.86 -25.52 72.94
CA GLU A 392 -80.20 -26.19 71.68
C GLU A 392 -80.39 -25.18 70.54
N GLN A 393 -81.03 -24.04 70.77
CA GLN A 393 -81.12 -22.97 69.78
C GLN A 393 -79.74 -22.35 69.47
N ALA A 394 -78.91 -22.12 70.48
CA ALA A 394 -77.55 -21.60 70.27
C ALA A 394 -76.66 -22.60 69.54
N PHE A 395 -76.76 -23.90 69.85
CA PHE A 395 -76.07 -24.98 69.16
C PHE A 395 -76.58 -25.13 67.72
N SER A 396 -77.89 -25.11 67.49
CA SER A 396 -78.47 -25.17 66.15
C SER A 396 -78.06 -23.97 65.29
N GLY A 397 -78.02 -22.77 65.87
CA GLY A 397 -77.54 -21.56 65.20
C GLY A 397 -76.04 -21.62 64.87
N ARG A 398 -75.21 -22.11 65.79
CA ARG A 398 -73.78 -22.32 65.52
C ARG A 398 -73.55 -23.42 64.50
N PHE A 399 -74.25 -24.55 64.58
CA PHE A 399 -74.16 -25.63 63.59
C PHE A 399 -74.57 -25.15 62.22
N ALA A 400 -75.64 -24.36 62.09
CA ALA A 400 -76.04 -23.74 60.84
C ALA A 400 -74.97 -22.77 60.31
N GLY A 401 -74.41 -21.92 61.17
CA GLY A 401 -73.32 -21.00 60.81
C GLY A 401 -72.04 -21.72 60.39
N LEU A 402 -71.70 -22.83 61.05
CA LEU A 402 -70.52 -23.65 60.75
C LEU A 402 -70.74 -24.43 59.45
N HIS A 403 -71.94 -24.95 59.19
CA HIS A 403 -72.29 -25.57 57.92
C HIS A 403 -72.23 -24.57 56.76
N GLN A 404 -72.67 -23.33 56.99
CA GLN A 404 -72.65 -22.28 55.98
C GLN A 404 -71.23 -21.73 55.73
N ALA A 405 -70.41 -21.61 56.78
CA ALA A 405 -68.99 -21.27 56.65
C ALA A 405 -68.23 -22.39 55.94
N GLN A 406 -68.48 -23.65 56.28
CA GLN A 406 -67.87 -24.81 55.64
C GLN A 406 -68.29 -24.95 54.18
N SER A 407 -69.54 -24.65 53.83
CA SER A 407 -69.99 -24.62 52.43
C SER A 407 -69.34 -23.49 51.64
N ALA A 408 -69.21 -22.29 52.25
CA ALA A 408 -68.57 -21.14 51.62
C ALA A 408 -67.07 -21.36 51.41
N ASP A 409 -66.38 -21.96 52.38
CA ASP A 409 -64.95 -22.33 52.23
C ASP A 409 -64.76 -23.44 51.21
N ARG A 410 -65.63 -24.45 51.18
CA ARG A 410 -65.57 -25.50 50.15
C ARG A 410 -65.76 -24.92 48.75
N GLU A 411 -66.67 -23.96 48.59
CA GLU A 411 -66.88 -23.28 47.31
C GLU A 411 -65.69 -22.39 46.91
N ARG A 412 -65.07 -21.69 47.87
CA ARG A 412 -63.83 -20.94 47.64
C ARG A 412 -62.67 -21.84 47.22
N VAL A 413 -62.47 -22.96 47.92
CA VAL A 413 -61.42 -23.94 47.57
C VAL A 413 -61.66 -24.51 46.18
N LEU A 414 -62.90 -24.83 45.80
CA LEU A 414 -63.21 -25.28 44.44
C LEU A 414 -62.88 -24.21 43.39
N GLN A 415 -63.23 -22.95 43.64
CA GLN A 415 -62.89 -21.84 42.74
C GLN A 415 -61.37 -21.62 42.63
N GLU A 416 -60.63 -21.72 43.73
CA GLU A 416 -59.16 -21.64 43.72
C GLU A 416 -58.53 -22.81 42.98
N THR A 417 -59.06 -24.04 43.15
CA THR A 417 -58.54 -25.21 42.43
C THR A 417 -58.78 -25.13 40.92
N GLU A 418 -59.91 -24.57 40.46
CA GLU A 418 -60.13 -24.37 39.02
C GLU A 418 -59.30 -23.21 38.45
N LYS A 419 -59.05 -22.15 39.23
CA LYS A 419 -58.05 -21.11 38.85
C LYS A 419 -56.64 -21.71 38.75
N LEU A 420 -56.27 -22.59 39.67
CA LEU A 420 -54.98 -23.26 39.65
C LEU A 420 -54.87 -24.20 38.45
N LYS A 421 -55.90 -24.98 38.16
CA LYS A 421 -55.94 -25.90 37.02
C LYS A 421 -55.85 -25.17 35.67
N SER A 422 -56.55 -24.06 35.51
CA SER A 422 -56.43 -23.20 34.32
C SER A 422 -55.06 -22.53 34.21
N SER A 423 -54.46 -22.11 35.33
CA SER A 423 -53.08 -21.60 35.35
C SER A 423 -52.07 -22.67 34.99
N VAL A 424 -52.22 -23.90 35.51
CA VAL A 424 -51.36 -25.04 35.20
C VAL A 424 -51.50 -25.45 33.73
N SER A 425 -52.71 -25.45 33.18
CA SER A 425 -52.90 -25.73 31.75
C SER A 425 -52.24 -24.65 30.88
N ALA A 426 -52.38 -23.37 31.23
CA ALA A 426 -51.74 -22.26 30.52
C ALA A 426 -50.21 -22.35 30.56
N ILE A 427 -49.65 -22.69 31.72
CA ILE A 427 -48.20 -22.92 31.87
C ILE A 427 -47.77 -24.13 31.02
N SER A 428 -48.52 -25.23 31.06
CA SER A 428 -48.22 -26.43 30.27
C SER A 428 -48.18 -26.12 28.77
N THR A 429 -49.19 -25.39 28.26
CA THR A 429 -49.21 -24.94 26.86
C THR A 429 -48.02 -24.04 26.55
N SER A 430 -47.69 -23.07 27.42
CA SER A 430 -46.54 -22.19 27.22
C SER A 430 -45.20 -22.94 27.21
N VAL A 431 -45.04 -23.94 28.08
CA VAL A 431 -43.85 -24.79 28.11
C VAL A 431 -43.76 -25.61 26.82
N GLN A 432 -44.88 -26.17 26.35
CA GLN A 432 -44.92 -26.97 25.13
C GLN A 432 -44.59 -26.13 23.88
N GLU A 433 -45.08 -24.88 23.81
CA GLU A 433 -44.72 -23.91 22.77
C GLU A 433 -43.22 -23.56 22.80
N ARG A 434 -42.67 -23.31 24.00
CA ARG A 434 -41.23 -23.02 24.16
C ARG A 434 -40.36 -24.21 23.76
N VAL A 435 -40.74 -25.43 24.13
CA VAL A 435 -40.01 -26.65 23.74
C VAL A 435 -40.05 -26.82 22.21
N ALA A 436 -41.19 -26.58 21.57
CA ALA A 436 -41.30 -26.63 20.11
C ALA A 436 -40.41 -25.55 19.44
N ALA A 437 -40.39 -24.33 19.97
CA ALA A 437 -39.53 -23.26 19.47
C ALA A 437 -38.03 -23.59 19.61
N VAL A 438 -37.62 -24.20 20.73
CA VAL A 438 -36.23 -24.64 20.94
C VAL A 438 -35.86 -25.76 19.97
N ALA A 439 -36.76 -26.71 19.72
CA ALA A 439 -36.54 -27.78 18.73
C ALA A 439 -36.38 -27.22 17.30
N GLN A 440 -37.19 -26.24 16.92
CA GLN A 440 -37.06 -25.54 15.63
C GLN A 440 -35.73 -24.78 15.53
N LEU A 441 -35.32 -24.10 16.61
CA LEU A 441 -34.04 -23.41 16.66
C LEU A 441 -32.87 -24.39 16.48
N ALA A 442 -32.90 -25.53 17.17
CA ALA A 442 -31.89 -26.58 17.02
C ALA A 442 -31.79 -27.09 15.57
N GLN A 443 -32.94 -27.36 14.92
CA GLN A 443 -32.96 -27.76 13.51
C GLN A 443 -32.39 -26.68 12.58
N SER A 444 -32.69 -25.40 12.84
CA SER A 444 -32.13 -24.29 12.05
C SER A 444 -30.62 -24.15 12.23
N MET A 445 -30.10 -24.39 13.44
CA MET A 445 -28.66 -24.41 13.70
C MET A 445 -27.96 -25.57 13.00
N ASP A 446 -28.56 -26.77 13.00
CA ASP A 446 -27.99 -27.92 12.32
C ASP A 446 -27.97 -27.74 10.79
N ALA A 447 -29.02 -27.16 10.22
CA ALA A 447 -29.03 -26.76 8.82
C ALA A 447 -27.96 -25.71 8.50
N GLY A 448 -27.80 -24.69 9.36
CA GLY A 448 -26.75 -23.69 9.22
C GLY A 448 -25.33 -24.27 9.34
N ARG A 449 -25.12 -25.24 10.23
CA ARG A 449 -23.84 -25.96 10.35
C ARG A 449 -23.52 -26.78 9.11
N ALA A 450 -24.53 -27.44 8.51
CA ALA A 450 -24.34 -28.18 7.26
C ALA A 450 -23.97 -27.25 6.09
N ASP A 451 -24.61 -26.08 5.98
CA ASP A 451 -24.27 -25.06 4.96
C ASP A 451 -22.85 -24.52 5.17
N LEU A 452 -22.45 -24.24 6.41
CA LEU A 452 -21.09 -23.81 6.72
C LEU A 452 -20.04 -24.88 6.39
N ALA A 453 -20.33 -26.16 6.65
CA ALA A 453 -19.44 -27.25 6.29
C ALA A 453 -19.24 -27.34 4.76
N GLN A 454 -20.32 -27.20 3.97
CA GLN A 454 -20.24 -27.18 2.52
C GLN A 454 -19.47 -25.96 1.99
N ARG A 455 -19.67 -24.79 2.59
CA ARG A 455 -18.91 -23.58 2.24
C ARG A 455 -17.43 -23.72 2.56
N LEU A 456 -17.08 -24.34 3.69
CA LEU A 456 -15.69 -24.62 4.05
C LEU A 456 -15.05 -25.58 3.06
N GLU A 457 -15.74 -26.64 2.65
CA GLU A 457 -15.25 -27.57 1.61
C GLU A 457 -15.05 -26.87 0.25
N ALA A 458 -15.98 -25.98 -0.14
CA ALA A 458 -15.84 -25.19 -1.35
C ALA A 458 -14.64 -24.22 -1.30
N VAL A 459 -14.38 -23.61 -0.14
CA VAL A 459 -13.21 -22.74 0.07
C VAL A 459 -11.92 -23.58 0.10
N GLU A 460 -11.92 -24.74 0.73
CA GLU A 460 -10.77 -25.65 0.75
C GLU A 460 -10.40 -26.11 -0.67
N THR A 461 -11.38 -26.54 -1.47
CA THR A 461 -11.14 -26.91 -2.87
C THR A 461 -10.67 -25.74 -3.72
N MET A 462 -11.23 -24.54 -3.53
CA MET A 462 -10.81 -23.32 -4.22
C MET A 462 -9.37 -22.94 -3.85
N THR A 463 -9.00 -23.02 -2.58
CA THR A 463 -7.64 -22.69 -2.09
C THR A 463 -6.61 -23.70 -2.59
N ILE A 464 -6.94 -25.01 -2.58
CA ILE A 464 -6.08 -26.05 -3.18
C ILE A 464 -5.84 -25.74 -4.65
N ARG A 465 -6.89 -25.41 -5.42
CA ARG A 465 -6.76 -25.04 -6.84
C ARG A 465 -5.86 -23.82 -7.03
N HIS A 466 -6.05 -22.75 -6.25
CA HIS A 466 -5.22 -21.56 -6.35
C HIS A 466 -3.75 -21.81 -6.00
N VAL A 467 -3.48 -22.66 -5.01
CA VAL A 467 -2.11 -23.07 -4.66
C VAL A 467 -1.46 -23.84 -5.82
N GLN A 468 -2.22 -24.71 -6.49
CA GLN A 468 -1.74 -25.46 -7.65
C GLN A 468 -1.46 -24.54 -8.84
N GLU A 469 -2.40 -23.65 -9.19
CA GLU A 469 -2.21 -22.65 -10.26
C GLU A 469 -1.00 -21.74 -9.98
N ALA A 470 -0.80 -21.33 -8.72
CA ALA A 470 0.37 -20.54 -8.33
C ALA A 470 1.68 -21.35 -8.37
N ALA A 471 1.64 -22.66 -8.13
CA ALA A 471 2.80 -23.53 -8.30
C ALA A 471 3.16 -23.69 -9.79
N GLU A 472 2.17 -23.95 -10.64
CA GLU A 472 2.34 -24.07 -12.10
C GLU A 472 2.84 -22.75 -12.71
N GLY A 473 2.29 -21.61 -12.28
CA GLY A 473 2.76 -20.28 -12.71
C GLY A 473 4.21 -19.98 -12.30
N ARG A 474 4.62 -20.39 -11.09
CA ARG A 474 6.02 -20.28 -10.64
C ARG A 474 6.95 -21.17 -11.46
N GLU A 475 6.55 -22.40 -11.76
CA GLU A 475 7.35 -23.30 -12.58
C GLU A 475 7.50 -22.78 -14.01
N ALA A 476 6.44 -22.24 -14.61
CA ALA A 476 6.49 -21.59 -15.91
C ALA A 476 7.45 -20.38 -15.92
N SER A 477 7.40 -19.55 -14.86
CA SER A 477 8.31 -18.40 -14.71
C SER A 477 9.77 -18.82 -14.57
N LEU A 478 10.05 -19.89 -13.82
CA LEU A 478 11.41 -20.45 -13.71
C LEU A 478 11.93 -20.99 -15.03
N ARG A 479 11.07 -21.64 -15.85
CA ARG A 479 11.44 -22.07 -17.20
C ARG A 479 11.79 -20.87 -18.09
N GLN A 480 10.97 -19.83 -18.09
CA GLN A 480 11.25 -18.60 -18.84
C GLN A 480 12.55 -17.94 -18.39
N LEU A 481 12.83 -17.90 -17.08
CA LEU A 481 14.09 -17.36 -16.56
C LEU A 481 15.29 -18.20 -17.01
N GLY A 482 15.14 -19.53 -17.07
CA GLY A 482 16.13 -20.44 -17.62
C GLY A 482 16.41 -20.20 -19.10
N GLU A 483 15.37 -20.02 -19.91
CA GLU A 483 15.48 -19.68 -21.34
C GLU A 483 16.18 -18.33 -21.55
N VAL A 484 15.85 -17.32 -20.75
CA VAL A 484 16.53 -16.01 -20.78
C VAL A 484 17.99 -16.14 -20.38
N HIS A 485 18.31 -16.92 -19.34
CA HIS A 485 19.69 -17.15 -18.92
C HIS A 485 20.51 -17.86 -20.01
N GLU A 486 19.93 -18.87 -20.66
CA GLU A 486 20.55 -19.54 -21.80
C GLU A 486 20.77 -18.57 -22.98
N ALA A 487 19.79 -17.71 -23.29
CA ALA A 487 19.92 -16.70 -24.33
C ALA A 487 21.03 -15.69 -24.03
N ILE A 488 21.16 -15.25 -22.78
CA ILE A 488 22.26 -14.38 -22.33
C ILE A 488 23.59 -15.12 -22.44
N GLY A 489 23.65 -16.39 -22.06
CA GLY A 489 24.84 -17.23 -22.21
C GLY A 489 25.30 -17.33 -23.67
N LYS A 490 24.35 -17.56 -24.60
CA LYS A 490 24.61 -17.57 -26.05
C LYS A 490 25.08 -16.22 -26.57
N LEU A 491 24.46 -15.12 -26.12
CA LEU A 491 24.88 -13.77 -26.50
C LEU A 491 26.31 -13.48 -26.04
N ASN A 492 26.66 -13.86 -24.82
CA ASN A 492 28.00 -13.68 -24.27
C ASN A 492 29.04 -14.51 -25.05
N ALA A 493 28.73 -15.79 -25.35
CA ALA A 493 29.58 -16.62 -26.20
C ALA A 493 29.81 -15.98 -27.59
N ASN A 494 28.74 -15.46 -28.22
CA ASN A 494 28.84 -14.75 -29.49
C ASN A 494 29.69 -13.47 -29.40
N GLN A 495 29.58 -12.71 -28.29
CA GLN A 495 30.42 -11.54 -28.05
C GLN A 495 31.90 -11.91 -27.94
N HIS A 496 32.23 -13.01 -27.25
CA HIS A 496 33.60 -13.51 -27.19
C HIS A 496 34.10 -13.99 -28.56
N THR A 497 33.28 -14.68 -29.34
CA THR A 497 33.62 -15.04 -30.73
C THR A 497 33.87 -13.80 -31.59
N LEU A 498 33.04 -12.77 -31.48
CA LEU A 498 33.19 -11.51 -32.21
C LEU A 498 34.44 -10.75 -31.78
N ALA A 499 34.73 -10.69 -30.48
CA ALA A 499 35.96 -10.09 -29.97
C ALA A 499 37.20 -10.81 -30.52
N GLY A 500 37.20 -12.15 -30.50
CA GLY A 500 38.28 -12.95 -31.09
C GLY A 500 38.46 -12.71 -32.58
N ALA A 501 37.36 -12.60 -33.35
CA ALA A 501 37.42 -12.29 -34.78
C ALA A 501 37.97 -10.88 -35.05
N ILE A 502 37.62 -9.89 -34.22
CA ILE A 502 38.16 -8.52 -34.32
C ILE A 502 39.66 -8.50 -34.02
N ASP A 503 40.11 -9.19 -32.97
CA ASP A 503 41.53 -9.24 -32.61
C ASP A 503 42.34 -9.98 -33.68
N GLN A 504 41.79 -11.04 -34.27
CA GLN A 504 42.39 -11.71 -35.42
C GLN A 504 42.50 -10.75 -36.61
N TRP A 505 41.42 -10.05 -36.98
CA TRP A 505 41.43 -9.11 -38.10
C TRP A 505 42.41 -7.95 -37.88
N ARG A 506 42.53 -7.47 -36.63
CA ARG A 506 43.54 -6.47 -36.24
C ARG A 506 44.95 -7.03 -36.39
N GLY A 507 45.19 -8.27 -35.97
CA GLY A 507 46.47 -8.95 -36.13
C GLY A 507 46.86 -9.11 -37.60
N GLU A 508 45.92 -9.58 -38.44
CA GLU A 508 46.09 -9.71 -39.89
C GLU A 508 46.36 -8.34 -40.53
N SER A 509 45.59 -7.30 -40.19
CA SER A 509 45.78 -5.95 -40.71
C SER A 509 47.14 -5.36 -40.32
N VAL A 510 47.61 -5.57 -39.09
CA VAL A 510 48.94 -5.12 -38.64
C VAL A 510 50.05 -5.88 -39.37
N SER A 511 49.88 -7.19 -39.58
CA SER A 511 50.79 -8.01 -40.37
C SER A 511 50.87 -7.50 -41.82
N ASP A 512 49.73 -7.26 -42.45
CA ASP A 512 49.65 -6.75 -43.82
C ASP A 512 50.29 -5.36 -43.95
N MET A 513 50.07 -4.47 -42.96
CA MET A 513 50.72 -3.15 -42.92
C MET A 513 52.24 -3.26 -42.78
N ASN A 514 52.74 -4.21 -42.00
CA ASN A 514 54.18 -4.47 -41.91
C ASN A 514 54.75 -5.01 -43.24
N ILE A 515 54.00 -5.86 -43.95
CA ILE A 515 54.38 -6.34 -45.30
C ILE A 515 54.41 -5.17 -46.30
N ILE A 516 53.43 -4.26 -46.25
CA ILE A 516 53.42 -3.06 -47.10
C ILE A 516 54.59 -2.13 -46.74
N ALA A 517 54.83 -1.88 -45.46
CA ALA A 517 55.92 -1.04 -44.99
C ALA A 517 57.29 -1.58 -45.44
N THR A 518 57.52 -2.89 -45.29
CA THR A 518 58.75 -3.54 -45.77
C THR A 518 58.90 -3.49 -47.28
N ARG A 519 57.81 -3.66 -48.05
CA ARG A 519 57.83 -3.50 -49.51
C ARG A 519 58.12 -2.05 -49.93
N LEU A 520 57.57 -1.06 -49.23
CA LEU A 520 57.86 0.36 -49.49
C LEU A 520 59.34 0.67 -49.22
N THR A 521 59.89 0.23 -48.09
CA THR A 521 61.32 0.41 -47.81
C THR A 521 62.21 -0.27 -48.86
N GLN A 522 61.79 -1.42 -49.39
CA GLN A 522 62.52 -2.08 -50.46
C GLN A 522 62.45 -1.28 -51.77
N LEU A 523 61.29 -0.73 -52.12
CA LEU A 523 61.14 0.13 -53.28
C LEU A 523 61.96 1.42 -53.16
N ASP A 524 62.05 2.00 -51.96
CA ASP A 524 62.90 3.17 -51.71
C ASP A 524 64.38 2.83 -51.95
N ILE A 525 64.86 1.71 -51.42
CA ILE A 525 66.23 1.22 -51.66
C ILE A 525 66.47 0.94 -53.15
N ASP A 526 65.52 0.30 -53.83
CA ASP A 526 65.63 -0.03 -55.25
C ASP A 526 65.60 1.24 -56.13
N ASN A 527 64.95 2.33 -55.67
CA ASN A 527 64.91 3.63 -56.33
C ASN A 527 66.16 4.48 -56.06
N ASP A 528 66.88 4.28 -54.96
CA ASP A 528 68.15 4.97 -54.70
C ASP A 528 69.26 4.51 -55.67
N ALA A 529 69.30 3.22 -56.02
CA ALA A 529 70.29 2.66 -56.93
C ALA A 529 70.37 3.35 -58.32
N PRO A 530 69.27 3.63 -59.04
CA PRO A 530 69.33 4.39 -60.29
C PRO A 530 69.72 5.86 -60.08
N LEU A 531 69.34 6.48 -58.95
CA LEU A 531 69.77 7.85 -58.63
C LEU A 531 71.28 7.93 -58.44
N GLU A 532 71.87 7.00 -57.67
CA GLU A 532 73.33 6.89 -57.52
C GLU A 532 74.03 6.67 -58.87
N ARG A 533 73.45 5.84 -59.75
CA ARG A 533 74.00 5.62 -61.11
C ARG A 533 73.91 6.88 -61.96
N LEU A 534 72.82 7.63 -61.89
CA LEU A 534 72.65 8.90 -62.60
C LEU A 534 73.64 9.94 -62.07
N GLU A 535 73.85 10.00 -60.76
CA GLU A 535 74.85 10.87 -60.15
C GLU A 535 76.26 10.51 -60.62
N LEU A 536 76.61 9.22 -60.64
CA LEU A 536 77.88 8.74 -61.16
C LEU A 536 78.07 9.11 -62.64
N ILE A 537 77.02 8.99 -63.46
CA ILE A 537 77.04 9.39 -64.86
C ILE A 537 77.23 10.90 -64.98
N SER A 538 76.54 11.71 -64.17
CA SER A 538 76.68 13.17 -64.13
C SER A 538 78.11 13.57 -63.75
N GLN A 539 78.66 13.01 -62.67
CA GLN A 539 80.04 13.24 -62.24
C GLN A 539 81.04 12.86 -63.34
N ARG A 540 80.80 11.76 -64.06
CA ARG A 540 81.63 11.34 -65.20
C ARG A 540 81.49 12.28 -66.40
N MET A 541 80.29 12.76 -66.70
CA MET A 541 80.06 13.77 -67.74
C MET A 541 80.76 15.09 -67.40
N ASP A 542 80.68 15.55 -66.16
CA ASP A 542 81.39 16.75 -65.70
C ASP A 542 82.91 16.59 -65.77
N GLY A 543 83.41 15.42 -65.38
CA GLY A 543 84.83 15.07 -65.53
C GLY A 543 85.29 15.05 -66.98
N MET A 544 84.49 14.48 -67.88
CA MET A 544 84.74 14.54 -69.33
C MET A 544 84.68 15.98 -69.84
N TYR A 545 83.67 16.75 -69.49
CA TYR A 545 83.52 18.15 -69.90
C TYR A 545 84.74 18.96 -69.49
N ARG A 546 85.14 18.87 -68.21
CA ARG A 546 86.38 19.50 -67.70
C ARG A 546 87.61 19.06 -68.49
N ALA A 547 87.79 17.75 -68.72
CA ALA A 547 88.94 17.26 -69.49
C ALA A 547 88.94 17.74 -70.95
N THR A 548 87.76 17.87 -71.56
CA THR A 548 87.61 18.37 -72.94
C THR A 548 87.90 19.87 -73.00
N VAL A 549 87.38 20.63 -72.04
CA VAL A 549 87.64 22.07 -71.87
C VAL A 549 89.13 22.31 -71.60
N GLU A 550 89.76 21.54 -70.73
CA GLU A 550 91.21 21.62 -70.50
C GLU A 550 92.02 21.29 -71.75
N ARG A 551 91.64 20.26 -72.53
CA ARG A 551 92.29 19.96 -73.81
C ARG A 551 92.09 21.09 -74.82
N TYR A 552 90.89 21.67 -74.87
CA TYR A 552 90.58 22.82 -75.71
C TYR A 552 91.44 24.03 -75.33
N HIS A 553 91.48 24.40 -74.05
CA HIS A 553 92.34 25.48 -73.55
C HIS A 553 93.83 25.19 -73.75
N ARG A 554 94.31 23.95 -73.61
CA ARG A 554 95.71 23.61 -73.91
C ARG A 554 96.04 23.79 -75.39
N ARG A 555 95.16 23.37 -76.29
CA ARG A 555 95.35 23.50 -77.75
C ARG A 555 95.21 24.95 -78.23
N ASN A 556 94.32 25.71 -77.60
CA ASN A 556 94.05 27.10 -77.94
C ASN A 556 94.78 28.11 -77.04
N ARG A 557 95.73 27.65 -76.20
CA ARG A 557 96.48 28.50 -75.28
C ARG A 557 97.28 29.58 -76.01
N PHE A 558 97.79 29.24 -77.19
CA PHE A 558 98.45 30.19 -78.08
C PHE A 558 97.47 31.23 -78.62
N TRP A 559 96.26 30.82 -79.03
CA TRP A 559 95.22 31.72 -79.51
C TRP A 559 94.72 32.68 -78.40
N TYR A 560 94.53 32.17 -77.18
CA TYR A 560 94.22 33.00 -76.01
C TYR A 560 95.30 34.03 -75.70
N TRP A 561 96.57 33.62 -75.79
CA TRP A 561 97.70 34.53 -75.60
C TRP A 561 97.74 35.63 -76.67
N LEU A 562 97.37 35.29 -77.91
CA LEU A 562 97.45 36.21 -79.05
C LEU A 562 96.29 37.22 -79.09
N PHE A 563 95.07 36.82 -78.70
CA PHE A 563 93.85 37.64 -78.84
C PHE A 563 93.22 38.07 -77.51
N GLY A 564 93.70 37.55 -76.36
CA GLY A 564 93.19 37.90 -75.04
C GLY A 564 91.81 37.33 -74.69
N THR A 565 91.11 36.70 -75.64
CA THR A 565 89.77 36.11 -75.46
C THR A 565 89.63 34.79 -76.25
N ASP A 566 88.72 33.92 -75.82
CA ASP A 566 88.38 32.65 -76.53
C ASP A 566 87.64 32.90 -77.85
N ASP A 567 87.01 34.06 -78.01
CA ASP A 567 86.17 34.38 -79.17
C ASP A 567 86.95 35.10 -80.27
N TRP A 568 87.97 34.43 -80.80
CA TRP A 568 88.76 34.97 -81.91
C TRP A 568 87.91 35.13 -83.18
N ILE A 569 86.84 34.34 -83.36
CA ILE A 569 85.92 34.45 -84.51
C ILE A 569 85.05 35.70 -84.38
N GLY A 570 84.44 35.95 -83.22
CA GLY A 570 83.69 37.18 -82.95
C GLY A 570 84.55 38.44 -83.00
N SER A 571 85.82 38.33 -82.59
CA SER A 571 86.80 39.42 -82.64
C SER A 571 87.29 39.75 -84.05
N SER A 572 87.39 38.75 -84.94
CA SER A 572 87.93 38.94 -86.30
C SER A 572 86.86 39.15 -87.38
N TRP A 573 85.59 38.81 -87.12
CA TRP A 573 84.48 38.95 -88.08
C TRP A 573 83.19 39.45 -87.42
N PRO A 574 83.08 40.74 -87.05
CA PRO A 574 81.92 41.29 -86.34
C PRO A 574 80.59 41.10 -87.08
N SER A 575 80.63 41.11 -88.42
CA SER A 575 79.43 41.02 -89.25
C SER A 575 78.82 39.61 -89.35
N GLN A 576 79.58 38.55 -89.04
CA GLN A 576 79.06 37.18 -89.02
C GLN A 576 78.56 36.78 -87.64
N ALA A 577 79.22 37.23 -86.57
CA ALA A 577 78.79 37.00 -85.20
C ALA A 577 77.38 37.56 -84.94
N ALA A 578 77.12 38.81 -85.36
CA ALA A 578 75.79 39.41 -85.25
C ALA A 578 74.70 38.63 -86.00
N LYS A 579 75.06 38.04 -87.15
CA LYS A 579 74.13 37.27 -87.98
C LYS A 579 73.78 35.90 -87.37
N VAL A 580 74.77 35.23 -86.77
CA VAL A 580 74.59 33.97 -86.04
C VAL A 580 73.78 34.18 -84.76
N GLU A 581 73.96 35.31 -84.07
CA GLU A 581 73.20 35.67 -82.88
C GLU A 581 71.72 35.96 -83.20
N GLU A 582 71.45 36.56 -84.37
CA GLU A 582 70.09 36.72 -84.91
C GLU A 582 69.43 35.37 -85.23
N GLU A 583 70.16 34.44 -85.85
CA GLU A 583 69.67 33.10 -86.14
C GLU A 583 69.41 32.29 -84.86
N LEU A 584 70.26 32.40 -83.83
CA LEU A 584 70.05 31.76 -82.53
C LEU A 584 68.83 32.32 -81.78
N ARG A 585 68.58 33.63 -81.85
CA ARG A 585 67.34 34.24 -81.32
C ARG A 585 66.10 33.75 -82.05
N ALA A 586 66.17 33.60 -83.38
CA ALA A 586 65.07 33.06 -84.16
C ALA A 586 64.76 31.61 -83.76
N PHE A 587 65.79 30.80 -83.52
CA PHE A 587 65.62 29.42 -83.03
C PHE A 587 65.09 29.34 -81.60
N SER A 588 65.53 30.21 -80.67
CA SER A 588 65.05 30.18 -79.29
C SER A 588 63.59 30.63 -79.15
N ALA A 589 63.14 31.55 -80.02
CA ALA A 589 61.77 32.03 -80.05
C ALA A 589 60.77 31.01 -80.65
N ALA A 590 61.24 30.03 -81.41
CA ALA A 590 60.42 29.05 -82.11
C ALA A 590 60.07 27.79 -81.28
N LYS A 591 60.31 27.77 -79.97
CA LYS A 591 60.03 26.58 -79.14
C LYS A 591 58.55 26.58 -78.71
N PRO A 592 57.72 25.63 -79.19
CA PRO A 592 56.32 25.55 -78.80
C PRO A 592 56.20 25.02 -77.36
N THR A 593 55.40 25.70 -76.55
CA THR A 593 54.94 25.22 -75.25
C THR A 593 54.03 24.00 -75.44
N ALA A 594 54.48 22.85 -74.93
CA ALA A 594 53.65 21.68 -74.68
C ALA A 594 53.67 21.40 -73.17
#